data_AF-A0A968T015-F1
#
_entry.id   AF-A0A968T015-F1
#
_cell.length_a   1.000
_cell.length_b   1.000
_cell.length_c   1.000
_cell.angle_alpha   90.00
_cell.angle_beta   90.00
_cell.angle_gamma   90.00
#
_symmetry.space_group_name_H-M   'P 1'
#
loop_
_entity.id
_entity.type
_entity.pdbx_description
1 polymer ?
#
loop_
_entity_poly.entity_id
_entity_poly.type
_entity_poly.pdbx_seq_one_letter_code
_entity_poly.pdbx_strand_id
1 'polypeptide(L)'
;RLMPQYFLQQQGIALDALKGEVGFSGAHDKTIALVEAGSYDVGVLNSQVWESRLQDGQIDTEKVKVIWTSPTYYDYHWVINPNVARFGADFGERVQAALLKLDPTVPEQQAILELFGAERFIATADENYQAIETIGREIGLIVEEE
;
A
#
# COMPACT_ATOMS: atom_id res chain seq x y z
N ARG A 1 6.23 7.63 1.35
CA ARG A 1 7.29 8.17 2.23
C ARG A 1 7.72 7.15 3.27
N LEU A 2 6.80 6.64 4.11
CA LEU A 2 7.08 5.73 5.23
C LEU A 2 8.06 4.57 4.94
N MET A 3 7.55 3.47 4.37
CA MET A 3 8.37 2.26 4.15
C MET A 3 9.54 2.47 3.18
N PRO A 4 9.39 3.21 2.06
CA PRO A 4 10.52 3.48 1.18
C PRO A 4 11.66 4.24 1.87
N GLN A 5 11.35 5.28 2.67
CA GLN A 5 12.36 6.03 3.40
C GLN A 5 13.06 5.16 4.44
N TYR A 6 12.30 4.35 5.18
CA TYR A 6 12.85 3.41 6.16
C TYR A 6 13.88 2.46 5.55
N PHE A 7 13.54 1.81 4.42
CA PHE A 7 14.46 0.88 3.78
C PHE A 7 15.70 1.57 3.18
N LEU A 8 15.56 2.79 2.65
CA LEU A 8 16.72 3.59 2.23
C LEU A 8 17.65 3.89 3.42
N GLN A 9 17.07 4.31 4.56
CA GLN A 9 17.82 4.61 5.78
C GLN A 9 18.55 3.38 6.33
N GLN A 10 17.94 2.18 6.28
CA GLN A 10 18.62 0.93 6.66
C GLN A 10 19.86 0.63 5.81
N GLN A 11 19.90 1.13 4.57
CA GLN A 11 21.06 1.02 3.68
C GLN A 11 22.03 2.20 3.81
N GLY A 12 21.82 3.08 4.80
CA GLY A 12 22.63 4.28 5.01
C GLY A 12 22.36 5.40 4.00
N ILE A 13 21.25 5.32 3.25
CA ILE A 13 20.87 6.33 2.26
C ILE A 13 19.89 7.31 2.91
N ALA A 14 20.37 8.52 3.19
CA ALA A 14 19.54 9.62 3.63
C ALA A 14 18.86 10.31 2.43
N LEU A 15 17.68 10.90 2.65
CA LEU A 15 16.91 11.54 1.57
C LEU A 15 17.62 12.76 0.97
N ASP A 16 18.41 13.47 1.78
CA ASP A 16 19.22 14.63 1.36
C ASP A 16 20.49 14.23 0.59
N ALA A 17 20.87 12.94 0.62
CA ALA A 17 21.94 12.39 -0.20
C ALA A 17 21.47 12.07 -1.64
N LEU A 18 20.16 12.09 -1.89
CA LEU A 18 19.60 11.90 -3.22
C LEU A 18 19.85 13.15 -4.08
N LYS A 19 20.17 12.92 -5.36
CA LYS A 19 20.32 14.01 -6.33
C LYS A 19 18.96 14.61 -6.66
N GLY A 20 18.83 15.92 -6.53
CA GLY A 20 17.59 16.64 -6.87
C GLY A 20 16.58 16.64 -5.72
N GLU A 21 15.31 16.84 -6.05
CA GLU A 21 14.23 16.92 -5.06
C GLU A 21 13.43 15.62 -4.99
N VAL A 22 13.07 15.21 -3.77
CA VAL A 22 12.17 14.08 -3.55
C VAL A 22 10.75 14.48 -3.95
N GLY A 23 10.19 13.79 -4.95
CA GLY A 23 8.83 14.00 -5.43
C GLY A 23 7.79 13.13 -4.73
N PHE A 24 6.55 13.63 -4.64
CA PHE A 24 5.38 12.86 -4.22
C PHE A 24 4.34 12.84 -5.35
N SER A 25 4.32 11.76 -6.13
CA SER A 25 3.44 11.62 -7.30
C SER A 25 1.94 11.55 -6.94
N GLY A 26 1.62 11.15 -5.70
CA GLY A 26 0.26 10.98 -5.19
C GLY A 26 -0.46 9.71 -5.68
N ALA A 27 0.12 8.94 -6.60
CA ALA A 27 -0.42 7.66 -7.07
C ALA A 27 0.68 6.77 -7.66
N HIS A 28 0.56 5.46 -7.46
CA HIS A 28 1.52 4.46 -7.94
C HIS A 28 1.67 4.48 -9.48
N ASP A 29 0.56 4.63 -10.22
CA ASP A 29 0.56 4.75 -11.68
C ASP A 29 1.34 5.99 -12.17
N LYS A 30 1.19 7.10 -11.44
CA LYS A 30 1.95 8.33 -11.74
C LYS A 30 3.44 8.16 -11.46
N THR A 31 3.81 7.38 -10.44
CA THR A 31 5.21 7.05 -10.18
C THR A 31 5.83 6.32 -11.37
N ILE A 32 5.14 5.32 -11.93
CA ILE A 32 5.61 4.60 -13.13
C ILE A 32 5.80 5.59 -14.28
N ALA A 33 4.78 6.38 -14.59
CA ALA A 33 4.80 7.32 -15.72
C ALA A 33 5.93 8.37 -15.61
N LEU A 34 6.20 8.88 -14.40
CA LEU A 34 7.25 9.86 -14.16
C LEU A 34 8.65 9.29 -14.39
N VAL A 35 8.89 8.03 -14.00
CA VAL A 35 10.18 7.37 -14.24
C VAL A 35 10.31 6.97 -15.71
N GLU A 36 9.24 6.47 -16.32
CA GLU A 36 9.23 6.10 -17.74
C GLU A 36 9.46 7.31 -18.67
N ALA A 37 8.94 8.48 -18.29
CA ALA A 37 9.19 9.74 -18.99
C ALA A 37 10.59 10.34 -18.73
N GLY A 38 11.40 9.74 -17.84
CA GLY A 38 12.70 10.26 -17.45
C GLY A 38 12.65 11.55 -16.61
N SER A 39 11.48 11.87 -16.03
CA SER A 39 11.35 13.02 -15.11
C SER A 39 11.98 12.72 -13.74
N TYR A 40 12.03 11.45 -13.35
CA TYR A 40 12.73 10.95 -12.17
C TYR A 40 13.56 9.71 -12.54
N ASP A 41 14.73 9.56 -11.94
CA ASP A 41 15.62 8.41 -12.22
C ASP A 41 15.10 7.11 -11.58
N VAL A 42 14.46 7.20 -10.41
CA VAL A 42 13.96 6.06 -9.62
C VAL A 42 12.65 6.47 -8.93
N GLY A 43 11.73 5.52 -8.81
CA GLY A 43 10.50 5.65 -8.05
C GLY A 43 10.24 4.42 -7.18
N VAL A 44 9.36 4.55 -6.19
CA VAL A 44 8.92 3.43 -5.34
C VAL A 44 7.39 3.40 -5.36
N LEU A 45 6.84 2.21 -5.54
CA LEU A 45 5.40 1.99 -5.66
C LEU A 45 4.99 0.63 -5.08
N ASN A 46 3.68 0.41 -4.97
CA ASN A 46 3.11 -0.88 -4.61
C ASN A 46 3.38 -1.95 -5.69
N SER A 47 3.81 -3.15 -5.29
CA SER A 47 4.17 -4.23 -6.21
C SER A 47 2.97 -4.82 -6.97
N GLN A 48 1.79 -4.93 -6.36
CA GLN A 48 0.58 -5.39 -7.03
C GLN A 48 0.17 -4.42 -8.16
N VAL A 49 0.32 -3.10 -7.93
CA VAL A 49 0.09 -2.11 -9.00
C VAL A 49 1.09 -2.29 -10.13
N TRP A 50 2.38 -2.45 -9.84
CA TRP A 50 3.38 -2.75 -10.88
C TRP A 50 3.00 -3.98 -11.71
N GLU A 51 2.67 -5.10 -11.04
CA GLU A 51 2.33 -6.36 -11.69
C GLU A 51 1.06 -6.26 -12.54
N SER A 52 0.00 -5.64 -12.02
CA SER A 52 -1.24 -5.41 -12.77
C SER A 52 -1.00 -4.57 -14.03
N ARG A 53 -0.28 -3.44 -13.90
CA ARG A 53 0.02 -2.57 -15.05
C ARG A 53 0.92 -3.24 -16.08
N LEU A 54 1.86 -4.07 -15.63
CA LEU A 54 2.70 -4.87 -16.51
C LEU A 54 1.88 -5.91 -17.29
N GLN A 55 0.98 -6.63 -16.62
CA GLN A 55 0.08 -7.60 -17.24
C GLN A 55 -0.87 -6.95 -18.25
N ASP A 56 -1.34 -5.73 -17.94
CA ASP A 56 -2.19 -4.92 -18.83
C ASP A 56 -1.42 -4.31 -20.02
N GLY A 57 -0.10 -4.51 -20.11
CA GLY A 57 0.75 -3.95 -21.18
C GLY A 57 0.92 -2.43 -21.10
N GLN A 58 0.75 -1.85 -19.91
CA GLN A 58 0.79 -0.40 -19.67
C GLN A 58 2.17 0.11 -19.22
N ILE A 59 3.20 -0.74 -19.29
CA ILE A 59 4.57 -0.41 -18.87
C ILE A 59 5.54 -0.70 -20.01
N ASP A 60 6.37 0.28 -20.37
CA ASP A 60 7.49 0.07 -21.28
C ASP A 60 8.71 -0.46 -20.52
N THR A 61 8.88 -1.80 -20.52
CA THR A 61 9.98 -2.47 -19.80
C THR A 61 11.37 -2.22 -20.38
N GLU A 62 11.48 -1.60 -21.57
CA GLU A 62 12.78 -1.15 -22.08
C GLU A 62 13.25 0.13 -21.40
N LYS A 63 12.30 0.95 -20.90
CA LYS A 63 12.57 2.21 -20.20
C LYS A 63 12.62 2.06 -18.69
N VAL A 64 11.74 1.25 -18.12
CA VAL A 64 11.62 1.08 -16.66
C VAL A 64 11.72 -0.38 -16.27
N LYS A 65 12.37 -0.66 -15.14
CA LYS A 65 12.55 -2.01 -14.61
C LYS A 65 12.59 -2.00 -13.09
N VAL A 66 12.16 -3.11 -12.50
CA VAL A 66 12.33 -3.35 -11.07
C VAL A 66 13.82 -3.60 -10.80
N ILE A 67 14.41 -2.79 -9.92
CA ILE A 67 15.82 -2.94 -9.51
C ILE A 67 15.95 -3.53 -8.10
N TRP A 68 14.90 -3.45 -7.29
CA TRP A 68 14.87 -3.95 -5.92
C TRP A 68 13.42 -4.12 -5.44
N THR A 69 13.19 -5.12 -4.60
CA THR A 69 11.91 -5.38 -3.95
C THR A 69 12.14 -5.42 -2.44
N SER A 70 11.29 -4.74 -1.68
CA SER A 70 11.41 -4.71 -0.22
C SER A 70 11.12 -6.06 0.42
N PRO A 71 11.61 -6.29 1.65
CA PRO A 71 10.99 -7.25 2.55
C PRO A 71 9.48 -7.00 2.69
N THR A 72 8.74 -8.03 3.08
CA THR A 72 7.30 -7.93 3.31
C THR A 72 6.98 -7.09 4.55
N TYR A 73 5.84 -6.41 4.52
CA TYR A 73 5.27 -5.66 5.64
C TYR A 73 3.75 -5.59 5.50
N TYR A 74 3.04 -5.33 6.59
CA TYR A 74 1.59 -5.10 6.57
C TYR A 74 1.27 -3.70 6.03
N ASP A 75 0.27 -3.60 5.16
CA ASP A 75 -0.06 -2.34 4.46
C ASP A 75 -1.59 -2.09 4.52
N TYR A 76 -2.33 -2.42 3.46
CA TYR A 76 -3.76 -2.16 3.36
C TYR A 76 -4.59 -2.98 4.34
N HIS A 77 -5.58 -2.32 4.95
CA HIS A 77 -6.59 -2.93 5.81
C HIS A 77 -7.85 -2.08 5.87
N TRP A 78 -8.95 -2.71 6.26
CA TRP A 78 -10.21 -2.02 6.50
C TRP A 78 -10.28 -1.53 7.93
N VAL A 79 -10.60 -0.24 8.10
CA VAL A 79 -10.88 0.37 9.41
C VAL A 79 -12.33 0.83 9.42
N ILE A 80 -13.05 0.53 10.50
CA ILE A 80 -14.43 0.97 10.70
C ILE A 80 -14.53 1.86 11.93
N ASN A 81 -15.27 2.96 11.81
CA ASN A 81 -15.43 3.90 12.91
C ASN A 81 -16.30 3.27 14.03
N PRO A 82 -15.96 3.45 15.32
CA PRO A 82 -16.73 2.85 16.42
C PRO A 82 -18.19 3.34 16.51
N ASN A 83 -18.52 4.52 15.97
CA ASN A 83 -19.88 5.06 15.96
C ASN A 83 -20.87 4.28 15.06
N VAL A 84 -20.42 3.25 14.34
CA VAL A 84 -21.32 2.37 13.59
C VAL A 84 -22.26 1.55 14.49
N ALA A 85 -21.98 1.48 15.80
CA ALA A 85 -22.88 0.87 16.78
C ALA A 85 -24.31 1.46 16.76
N ARG A 86 -24.48 2.68 16.23
CA ARG A 86 -25.80 3.30 15.98
C ARG A 86 -26.69 2.49 15.01
N PHE A 87 -26.10 1.60 14.21
CA PHE A 87 -26.80 0.70 13.28
C PHE A 87 -27.04 -0.70 13.87
N GLY A 88 -26.75 -0.89 15.16
CA GLY A 88 -26.85 -2.15 15.88
C GLY A 88 -25.56 -2.43 16.65
N ALA A 89 -25.68 -2.99 17.86
CA ALA A 89 -24.54 -3.27 18.73
C ALA A 89 -23.53 -4.24 18.09
N ASP A 90 -23.97 -5.12 17.20
CA ASP A 90 -23.18 -6.13 16.49
C ASP A 90 -22.80 -5.70 15.05
N PHE A 91 -23.02 -4.43 14.68
CA PHE A 91 -22.90 -4.02 13.28
C PHE A 91 -21.47 -4.16 12.76
N GLY A 92 -20.46 -3.83 13.58
CA GLY A 92 -19.05 -3.95 13.18
C GLY A 92 -18.67 -5.39 12.85
N GLU A 93 -19.09 -6.33 13.70
CA GLU A 93 -18.89 -7.77 13.53
C GLU A 93 -19.61 -8.29 12.28
N ARG A 94 -20.83 -7.80 12.01
CA ARG A 94 -21.56 -8.16 10.78
C ARG A 94 -20.85 -7.65 9.52
N VAL A 95 -20.30 -6.44 9.52
CA VAL A 95 -19.50 -5.93 8.39
C VAL A 95 -18.23 -6.75 8.19
N GLN A 96 -17.47 -7.02 9.26
CA GLN A 96 -16.27 -7.84 9.19
C GLN A 96 -16.60 -9.23 8.65
N ALA A 97 -17.65 -9.88 9.17
CA ALA A 97 -18.09 -11.18 8.71
C ALA A 97 -18.52 -11.17 7.24
N ALA A 98 -19.14 -10.10 6.75
CA ALA A 98 -19.51 -9.98 5.35
C ALA A 98 -18.29 -9.94 4.43
N LEU A 99 -17.25 -9.17 4.78
CA LEU A 99 -15.99 -9.11 4.01
C LEU A 99 -15.25 -10.46 4.02
N LEU A 100 -15.17 -11.11 5.18
CA LEU A 100 -14.46 -12.39 5.34
C LEU A 100 -15.18 -13.58 4.67
N LYS A 101 -16.49 -13.45 4.41
CA LYS A 101 -17.32 -14.50 3.80
C LYS A 101 -17.51 -14.33 2.29
N LEU A 102 -16.84 -13.37 1.66
CA LEU A 102 -16.91 -13.25 0.20
C LEU A 102 -16.50 -14.58 -0.45
N ASP A 103 -17.38 -15.08 -1.31
CA ASP A 103 -17.27 -16.36 -1.99
C ASP A 103 -16.94 -16.11 -3.47
N PRO A 104 -15.74 -16.48 -3.96
CA PRO A 104 -15.35 -16.26 -5.34
C PRO A 104 -16.13 -17.12 -6.34
N THR A 105 -16.98 -18.06 -5.88
CA THR A 105 -17.89 -18.81 -6.76
C THR A 105 -19.17 -18.05 -7.09
N VAL A 106 -19.46 -16.94 -6.39
CA VAL A 106 -20.56 -16.03 -6.67
C VAL A 106 -20.05 -14.87 -7.54
N PRO A 107 -20.54 -14.70 -8.79
CA PRO A 107 -19.95 -13.75 -9.74
C PRO A 107 -19.81 -12.31 -9.24
N GLU A 108 -20.80 -11.79 -8.51
CA GLU A 108 -20.75 -10.43 -7.96
C GLU A 108 -19.70 -10.28 -6.85
N GLN A 109 -19.49 -11.34 -6.06
CA GLN A 109 -18.49 -11.34 -4.97
C GLN A 109 -17.09 -11.59 -5.51
N GLN A 110 -16.97 -12.42 -6.55
CA GLN A 110 -15.74 -12.58 -7.33
C GLN A 110 -15.31 -11.23 -7.92
N ALA A 111 -16.22 -10.48 -8.55
CA ALA A 111 -15.89 -9.17 -9.10
C ALA A 111 -15.37 -8.19 -8.02
N ILE A 112 -15.90 -8.26 -6.79
CA ILE A 112 -15.36 -7.48 -5.66
C ILE A 112 -13.91 -7.91 -5.38
N LEU A 113 -13.66 -9.20 -5.23
CA LEU A 113 -12.34 -9.74 -4.93
C LEU A 113 -11.30 -9.41 -6.03
N GLU A 114 -11.70 -9.50 -7.29
CA GLU A 114 -10.89 -9.13 -8.46
C GLU A 114 -10.53 -7.64 -8.47
N LEU A 115 -11.43 -6.75 -8.07
CA LEU A 115 -11.13 -5.31 -7.95
C LEU A 115 -10.02 -5.01 -6.93
N PHE A 116 -9.87 -5.86 -5.90
CA PHE A 116 -8.78 -5.78 -4.93
C PHE A 116 -7.56 -6.62 -5.31
N GLY A 117 -7.60 -7.34 -6.44
CA GLY A 117 -6.58 -8.32 -6.83
C GLY A 117 -6.35 -9.38 -5.76
N ALA A 118 -7.42 -9.80 -5.06
CA ALA A 118 -7.36 -10.70 -3.92
C ALA A 118 -8.21 -11.96 -4.17
N GLU A 119 -7.83 -13.08 -3.56
CA GLU A 119 -8.65 -14.31 -3.59
C GLU A 119 -9.65 -14.35 -2.42
N ARG A 120 -9.32 -13.66 -1.32
CA ARG A 120 -10.15 -13.53 -0.11
C ARG A 120 -9.61 -12.42 0.78
N PHE A 121 -10.46 -11.90 1.66
CA PHE A 121 -10.01 -11.11 2.81
C PHE A 121 -9.68 -12.03 3.99
N ILE A 122 -8.76 -11.58 4.85
CA ILE A 122 -8.40 -12.25 6.10
C ILE A 122 -8.57 -11.29 7.27
N ALA A 123 -8.75 -11.86 8.48
CA ALA A 123 -8.75 -11.06 9.68
C ALA A 123 -7.34 -10.50 9.94
N THR A 124 -7.28 -9.30 10.52
CA THR A 124 -6.05 -8.67 10.99
C THR A 124 -6.28 -8.11 12.39
N ALA A 125 -5.22 -7.71 13.06
CA ALA A 125 -5.24 -7.11 14.38
C ALA A 125 -4.20 -5.99 14.46
N ASP A 126 -4.35 -5.11 15.44
CA ASP A 126 -3.51 -3.92 15.60
C ASP A 126 -2.03 -4.28 15.74
N GLU A 127 -1.71 -5.42 16.37
CA GLU A 127 -0.34 -5.90 16.58
C GLU A 127 0.43 -6.08 15.26
N ASN A 128 -0.26 -6.41 14.16
CA ASN A 128 0.35 -6.57 12.85
C ASN A 128 0.95 -5.26 12.31
N TYR A 129 0.47 -4.11 12.78
CA TYR A 129 0.87 -2.78 12.31
C TYR A 129 1.83 -2.06 13.27
N GLN A 130 2.24 -2.70 14.37
CA GLN A 130 3.16 -2.10 15.35
C GLN A 130 4.48 -1.62 14.72
N ALA A 131 5.03 -2.40 13.79
CA ALA A 131 6.26 -2.02 13.08
C ALA A 131 6.02 -0.76 12.21
N ILE A 132 4.88 -0.68 11.53
CA ILE A 132 4.50 0.47 10.70
C ILE A 132 4.36 1.73 11.58
N GLU A 133 3.71 1.61 12.72
CA GLU A 133 3.55 2.72 13.67
C GLU A 133 4.91 3.18 14.24
N THR A 134 5.74 2.23 14.68
CA THR A 134 7.08 2.51 15.23
C THR A 134 7.91 3.29 14.22
N ILE A 135 7.97 2.80 12.97
CA ILE A 135 8.67 3.49 11.89
C ILE A 135 8.07 4.88 11.66
N GLY A 136 6.73 5.00 11.66
CA GLY A 136 6.04 6.27 11.48
C GLY A 136 6.42 7.32 12.52
N ARG A 137 6.60 6.91 13.77
CA ARG A 137 7.09 7.76 14.86
C ARG A 137 8.57 8.10 14.68
N GLU A 138 9.41 7.11 14.38
CA GLU A 138 10.87 7.30 14.19
C GLU A 138 11.18 8.31 13.08
N ILE A 139 10.42 8.31 11.99
CA ILE A 139 10.65 9.24 10.87
C ILE A 139 9.81 10.53 10.96
N GLY A 140 9.12 10.76 12.08
CA GLY A 140 8.35 11.97 12.36
C GLY A 140 7.07 12.15 11.53
N LEU A 141 6.48 11.06 11.03
CA LEU A 141 5.15 11.09 10.38
C LEU A 141 4.00 10.93 11.38
N ILE A 142 4.28 10.38 12.56
CA ILE A 142 3.35 10.31 13.67
C ILE A 142 3.98 11.11 14.81
N VAL A 143 3.29 12.18 15.21
CA VAL A 143 3.65 13.01 16.37
C VAL A 143 2.57 12.83 17.43
N GLU A 144 2.96 12.81 18.70
CA GLU A 144 1.96 12.89 19.77
C GLU A 144 1.37 14.31 19.77
N GLU A 145 0.05 14.43 19.82
CA GLU A 145 -0.60 15.71 20.07
C GLU A 145 -0.33 16.10 21.54
N GLU A 146 0.19 17.31 21.75
CA GLU A 146 0.33 17.93 23.08
C GLU A 146 -1.03 18.23 23.73
#